data_AF-A0A9D2JKF2-F1
#
_entry.id   AF-A0A9D2JKF2-F1
#
_cell.length_a   1.000
_cell.length_b   1.000
_cell.length_c   1.000
_cell.angle_alpha   90.00
_cell.angle_beta   90.00
_cell.angle_gamma   90.00
#
_symmetry.space_group_name_H-M   'P 1'
#
loop_
_entity.id
_entity.type
_entity.pdbx_description
1 polymer ?
#
loop_
_entity_poly.entity_id
_entity_poly.type
_entity_poly.pdbx_seq_one_letter_code
_entity_poly.pdbx_strand_id
1 'polypeptide(L)' 'MEEYLCLTDLLDNDLTSYEYFYALTEELQEEIRRQDLRSFQEMQAFAESRQQS' A
#
# COMPACT_ATOMS: atom_id res chain seq x y z
N MET A 1 -4.56 0.25 15.65
CA MET A 1 -4.39 0.32 14.18
C MET A 1 -4.34 -1.11 13.71
N GLU A 2 -5.09 -1.46 12.67
CA GLU A 2 -5.04 -2.79 12.09
C GLU A 2 -3.75 -2.92 11.28
N GLU A 3 -2.80 -3.65 11.84
CA GLU A 3 -1.56 -4.07 11.19
C GLU A 3 -1.74 -5.52 10.75
N TYR A 4 -1.63 -5.76 9.44
CA TYR A 4 -1.75 -7.08 8.84
C TYR A 4 -0.39 -7.79 8.84
N LEU A 5 -0.36 -9.10 8.55
CA LEU A 5 0.88 -9.86 8.61
C LEU A 5 1.90 -9.42 7.53
N CYS A 6 1.39 -9.14 6.33
CA CYS A 6 2.14 -8.72 5.13
C CYS A 6 1.23 -7.88 4.21
N LEU A 7 1.81 -7.28 3.17
CA LEU A 7 1.02 -6.54 2.17
C LEU A 7 -0.09 -7.41 1.55
N THR A 8 0.17 -8.69 1.24
CA THR A 8 -0.86 -9.58 0.67
C THR A 8 -2.05 -9.77 1.61
N ASP A 9 -1.80 -9.85 2.91
CA ASP A 9 -2.84 -10.02 3.93
C ASP A 9 -3.69 -8.74 4.06
N LEU A 10 -3.05 -7.57 3.98
CA LEU A 10 -3.73 -6.27 3.87
C LEU A 10 -4.62 -6.21 2.62
N LEU A 11 -4.08 -6.56 1.44
CA LEU A 11 -4.81 -6.49 0.18
C LEU A 11 -5.96 -7.52 0.08
N ASP A 12 -5.85 -8.66 0.77
CA ASP A 12 -6.90 -9.70 0.78
C ASP A 12 -8.04 -9.36 1.75
N ASN A 13 -7.71 -8.79 2.92
CA ASN A 13 -8.69 -8.48 3.96
C ASN A 13 -9.30 -7.07 3.83
N ASP A 14 -8.57 -6.10 3.26
CA ASP A 14 -9.01 -4.71 3.15
C ASP A 14 -9.20 -4.30 1.68
N LEU A 15 -10.46 -4.24 1.27
CA LEU A 15 -10.84 -3.88 -0.10
C LEU A 15 -10.39 -2.46 -0.46
N THR A 16 -10.45 -1.52 0.49
CA THR A 16 -10.03 -0.14 0.25
C THR A 16 -8.53 -0.07 -0.05
N SER A 17 -7.72 -0.84 0.66
CA SER A 17 -6.29 -0.99 0.38
C SER A 17 -6.04 -1.64 -0.96
N TYR A 18 -6.79 -2.68 -1.32
CA TYR A 18 -6.72 -3.30 -2.64
C TYR A 18 -6.97 -2.29 -3.76
N GLU A 19 -8.12 -1.60 -3.72
CA GLU A 19 -8.49 -0.64 -4.76
C GLU A 19 -7.48 0.51 -4.86
N TYR A 20 -7.02 1.03 -3.72
CA TYR A 20 -6.01 2.06 -3.69
C TYR A 20 -4.70 1.59 -4.30
N PHE A 21 -4.20 0.43 -3.90
CA PHE A 21 -2.95 -0.14 -4.40
C PHE A 21 -2.97 -0.31 -5.93
N TYR A 22 -4.06 -0.84 -6.48
CA TYR A 22 -4.22 -1.02 -7.92
C TYR A 22 -4.51 0.27 -8.70
N ALA A 23 -4.90 1.36 -8.02
CA ALA A 23 -5.04 2.68 -8.60
C ALA A 23 -3.69 3.43 -8.73
N LEU A 24 -2.64 2.98 -8.02
CA LEU A 24 -1.31 3.57 -8.10
C LEU A 24 -0.55 3.14 -9.37
N THR A 25 0.48 3.90 -9.73
CA THR A 25 1.39 3.56 -10.84
C THR A 25 2.18 2.29 -10.54
N GLU A 26 2.64 1.60 -11.59
CA GLU A 26 3.42 0.36 -11.44
C GLU A 26 4.68 0.56 -10.59
N GLU A 27 5.36 1.70 -10.72
CA GLU A 27 6.54 2.05 -9.91
C GLU A 27 6.21 2.08 -8.41
N LEU A 28 5.10 2.72 -8.03
CA LEU A 28 4.66 2.78 -6.64
C LEU A 28 4.23 1.40 -6.14
N GLN A 29 3.52 0.63 -6.96
CA GLN A 29 3.13 -0.74 -6.61
C GLN A 29 4.34 -1.62 -6.32
N GLU A 30 5.39 -1.54 -7.14
CA GLU A 30 6.64 -2.29 -6.92
C GLU A 30 7.33 -1.86 -5.62
N GLU A 31 7.41 -0.56 -5.37
CA GLU A 31 8.05 -0.04 -4.16
C GLU A 31 7.26 -0.38 -2.90
N ILE A 32 5.93 -0.33 -2.93
CA ILE A 32 5.06 -0.75 -1.83
C ILE A 32 5.22 -2.25 -1.56
N ARG A 33 5.31 -3.08 -2.61
CA ARG A 33 5.63 -4.52 -2.46
C ARG A 33 6.99 -4.76 -1.83
N ARG A 34 8.00 -3.93 -2.15
CA ARG A 34 9.35 -4.05 -1.58
C ARG A 34 9.41 -3.62 -0.11
N GLN A 35 8.63 -2.62 0.27
CA GLN A 35 8.56 -2.13 1.65
C GLN A 35 7.68 -3.00 2.55
N ASP A 36 6.91 -3.94 1.97
CA ASP A 36 5.98 -4.84 2.68
C ASP A 36 5.02 -4.07 3.60
N LEU A 37 4.39 -3.01 3.09
CA LEU A 37 3.50 -2.14 3.89
C LEU A 37 2.29 -2.92 4.40
N ARG A 38 1.98 -2.76 5.70
CA ARG A 38 1.04 -3.64 6.42
C ARG A 38 -0.21 -2.94 6.90
N SER A 39 -0.32 -1.65 6.61
CA SER A 39 -1.51 -0.86 6.91
C SER A 39 -1.80 0.12 5.79
N PHE A 40 -3.08 0.45 5.63
CA PHE A 40 -3.55 1.43 4.66
C PHE A 40 -2.87 2.80 4.83
N GLN A 41 -2.74 3.29 6.07
CA GLN A 41 -2.08 4.57 6.34
C GLN A 41 -0.62 4.61 5.89
N GLU A 42 0.14 3.52 6.07
CA GLU A 42 1.53 3.47 5.62
C GLU A 42 1.61 3.56 4.10
N MET A 43 0.71 2.85 3.41
CA MET A 43 0.61 2.87 1.96
C MET A 43 0.24 4.26 1.42
N GLN A 44 -0.72 4.95 2.03
CA GLN A 44 -1.07 6.32 1.67
C GLN A 44 0.12 7.27 1.89
N ALA A 45 0.69 7.26 3.09
CA ALA A 45 1.81 8.13 3.42
C ALA A 45 3.01 7.90 2.48
N PHE A 46 3.28 6.64 2.11
CA PHE A 46 4.32 6.29 1.16
C PHE A 46 4.02 6.84 -0.25
N ALA A 47 2.81 6.59 -0.75
CA ALA A 47 2.40 7.07 -2.07
C ALA A 47 2.42 8.60 -2.16
N GLU A 48 1.90 9.29 -1.14
CA GLU A 48 1.88 10.77 -1.05
C GLU A 48 3.29 11.37 -1.02
N SER A 49 4.24 10.70 -0.34
CA SER A 49 5.64 11.12 -0.30
C SER A 49 6.32 11.02 -1.67
N ARG A 50 5.96 10.00 -2.47
CA ARG A 50 6.52 9.78 -3.81
C ARG A 50 5.85 10.61 -4.90
N GLN A 51 4.56 10.90 -4.79
CA GLN A 51 3.84 11.75 -5.76
C GLN A 51 4.21 13.23 -5.69
N GLN A 52 4.82 13.67 -4.59
CA GLN A 52 5.26 15.05 -4.39
C GLN A 52 6.71 15.32 -4.82
N SER A 53 7.41 14.34 -5.41
CA SER A 53 8.83 14.44 -5.77
C SER A 53 9.11 14.56 -7.27
#